data_AF-A0A645IKQ7-F1
#
_entry.id   AF-A0A645IKQ7-F1
#
_cell.length_a   1.000
_cell.length_b   1.000
_cell.length_c   1.000
_cell.angle_alpha   90.00
_cell.angle_beta   90.00
_cell.angle_gamma   90.00
#
_symmetry.space_group_name_H-M   'P 1'
#
loop_
_entity.id
_entity.type
_entity.pdbx_description
1 polymer ?
#
loop_
_entity_poly.entity_id
_entity_poly.type
_entity_poly.pdbx_seq_one_letter_code
_entity_poly.pdbx_strand_id
1 'polypeptide(L)'
;MTDRRLIKRRVKVGFAVRMISWAMVLIAIFTVIMTFLSTFYIWVTDLFMTAKTLIAVLLATFSIWSLRNFLDARVYPVYKIHGILFLILALIAAYLLTTPVF
;
A
#
# COMPACT_ATOMS: atom_id res chain seq x y z
N MET A 1 21.09 19.18 -27.77
CA MET A 1 21.82 18.18 -26.94
C MET A 1 21.17 17.93 -25.55
N THR A 2 19.90 18.28 -25.34
CA THR A 2 19.29 18.36 -23.99
C THR A 2 18.38 17.16 -23.67
N ASP A 3 17.86 16.44 -24.67
CA ASP A 3 16.89 15.36 -24.48
C ASP A 3 17.42 14.10 -23.78
N ARG A 4 18.67 13.70 -24.06
CA ARG A 4 19.22 12.46 -23.48
C ARG A 4 19.34 12.51 -21.96
N ARG A 5 19.52 13.70 -21.37
CA ARG A 5 19.61 13.87 -19.90
C ARG A 5 18.24 13.76 -19.23
N LEU A 6 17.17 14.28 -19.86
CA LEU A 6 15.81 14.19 -19.35
C LEU A 6 15.28 12.75 -19.41
N ILE A 7 15.58 12.02 -20.49
CA ILE A 7 15.22 10.60 -20.63
C ILE A 7 15.92 9.76 -19.54
N LYS A 8 17.24 9.94 -19.33
CA LYS A 8 17.97 9.23 -18.27
C LYS A 8 17.41 9.50 -16.87
N ARG A 9 16.95 10.72 -16.57
CA ARG A 9 16.29 11.04 -15.28
C ARG A 9 14.93 10.36 -15.15
N ARG A 10 14.07 10.39 -16.18
CA ARG A 10 12.76 9.72 -16.15
C ARG A 10 12.89 8.21 -15.96
N VAL A 11 13.88 7.58 -16.61
CA VAL A 11 14.17 6.15 -16.45
C VAL A 11 14.62 5.82 -15.02
N LYS A 12 15.49 6.64 -14.41
CA LYS A 12 15.90 6.48 -13.00
C LYS A 12 14.73 6.59 -12.03
N VAL A 13 13.84 7.56 -12.22
CA VAL A 13 12.65 7.75 -11.37
C VAL A 13 11.68 6.59 -11.53
N GLY A 14 11.43 6.15 -12.77
CA GLY A 14 10.57 4.98 -13.04
C GLY A 14 11.11 3.69 -12.41
N PHE A 15 12.43 3.50 -12.42
CA PHE A 15 13.08 2.35 -11.77
C PHE A 15 12.97 2.41 -10.24
N ALA A 16 13.19 3.60 -9.65
CA ALA A 16 13.02 3.80 -8.21
C ALA A 16 11.57 3.55 -7.76
N VAL A 17 10.58 4.05 -8.51
CA VAL A 17 9.15 3.80 -8.24
C VAL A 17 8.84 2.31 -8.33
N ARG A 18 9.34 1.61 -9.35
CA ARG A 18 9.19 0.14 -9.44
C ARG A 18 9.80 -0.58 -8.25
N MET A 19 11.00 -0.20 -7.83
CA MET A 19 11.67 -0.80 -6.68
C MET A 19 10.87 -0.60 -5.39
N ILE A 20 10.36 0.62 -5.17
CA ILE A 20 9.51 0.94 -4.01
C ILE A 20 8.19 0.15 -4.07
N SER A 21 7.57 0.04 -5.24
CA SER A 21 6.35 -0.77 -5.40
C SER A 21 6.60 -2.26 -5.12
N TRP A 22 7.73 -2.83 -5.53
CA TRP A 22 8.11 -4.21 -5.20
C TRP A 22 8.40 -4.39 -3.70
N ALA A 23 9.04 -3.40 -3.06
CA ALA A 23 9.26 -3.42 -1.62
C ALA A 23 7.94 -3.40 -0.83
N MET A 24 6.95 -2.64 -1.30
CA MET A 24 5.62 -2.57 -0.68
C MET A 24 4.88 -3.91 -0.73
N VAL A 25 5.11 -4.75 -1.76
CA VAL A 25 4.54 -6.10 -1.84
C VAL A 25 5.10 -7.00 -0.73
N LEU A 26 6.41 -6.93 -0.47
CA LEU A 26 7.03 -7.70 0.62
C LEU A 26 6.51 -7.29 1.99
N ILE A 27 6.33 -5.98 2.20
CA ILE A 27 5.72 -5.45 3.43
C ILE A 27 4.28 -5.95 3.58
N ALA A 28 3.48 -5.92 2.52
CA ALA A 28 2.11 -6.41 2.53
C ALA A 28 2.03 -7.90 2.90
N ILE A 29 2.87 -8.75 2.27
CA ILE A 29 2.95 -10.18 2.58
C ILE A 29 3.34 -10.40 4.04
N PHE A 30 4.33 -9.64 4.54
CA PHE A 30 4.76 -9.73 5.94
C PHE A 30 3.64 -9.38 6.91
N THR A 31 2.86 -8.31 6.65
CA THR A 31 1.69 -7.96 7.46
C THR A 31 0.61 -9.04 7.44
N VAL A 32 0.35 -9.70 6.31
CA VAL A 32 -0.62 -10.80 6.23
C VAL A 32 -0.16 -12.01 7.04
N ILE A 33 1.12 -12.38 6.94
CA ILE A 33 1.72 -13.46 7.72
C ILE A 33 1.61 -13.17 9.22
N MET A 34 2.00 -11.96 9.65
CA MET A 34 1.91 -11.56 11.05
C MET A 34 0.48 -11.55 11.57
N THR A 35 -0.49 -11.12 10.75
CA THR A 35 -1.91 -11.18 11.07
C THR A 35 -2.40 -12.63 11.22
N PHE A 36 -1.94 -13.53 10.35
CA PHE A 36 -2.27 -14.95 10.44
C PHE A 36 -1.71 -15.56 11.73
N LEU A 37 -0.43 -15.32 12.05
CA LEU A 37 0.21 -15.76 13.29
C LEU A 37 -0.48 -15.19 14.55
N SER A 38 -0.97 -13.95 14.48
CA SER A 38 -1.75 -13.31 15.54
C SER A 38 -3.01 -14.11 15.92
N THR A 39 -3.63 -14.79 14.95
CA THR A 39 -4.83 -15.62 15.16
C THR A 39 -4.57 -16.83 16.06
N PHE A 40 -3.31 -17.31 16.14
CA PHE A 40 -2.95 -18.52 16.89
C PHE A 40 -2.48 -18.28 18.34
N TYR A 41 -2.62 -17.04 18.85
CA TYR A 41 -2.64 -16.73 20.29
C TYR A 41 -1.42 -17.15 21.14
N ILE A 42 -0.22 -17.14 20.57
CA ILE A 42 1.03 -17.37 21.32
C ILE A 42 1.69 -15.99 21.54
N TRP A 43 1.38 -15.33 22.67
CA TRP A 43 2.03 -14.10 23.20
C TRP A 43 1.82 -12.77 22.43
N VAL A 44 0.58 -12.27 22.31
CA VAL A 44 0.26 -11.26 21.26
C VAL A 44 -0.38 -9.93 21.75
N THR A 45 -0.48 -9.60 23.03
CA THR A 45 -1.13 -8.32 23.44
C THR A 45 -0.44 -7.06 22.89
N ASP A 46 0.90 -6.99 22.89
CA ASP A 46 1.65 -5.89 22.25
C ASP A 46 1.63 -5.97 20.71
N LEU A 47 1.54 -7.19 20.17
CA LEU A 47 1.45 -7.44 18.73
C LEU A 47 0.08 -7.03 18.15
N PHE A 48 -1.03 -7.17 18.90
CA PHE A 48 -2.36 -6.71 18.47
C PHE A 48 -2.44 -5.17 18.38
N MET A 49 -1.86 -4.45 19.36
CA MET A 49 -1.70 -2.99 19.30
C MET A 49 -0.85 -2.56 18.10
N THR A 50 0.26 -3.27 17.86
CA THR A 50 1.15 -3.02 16.73
C THR A 50 0.47 -3.34 15.39
N ALA A 51 -0.34 -4.41 15.32
CA ALA A 51 -1.11 -4.81 14.15
C ALA A 51 -2.21 -3.79 13.82
N LYS A 52 -2.99 -3.31 14.81
CA LYS A 52 -3.95 -2.21 14.61
C LYS A 52 -3.26 -0.97 14.06
N THR A 53 -2.10 -0.61 14.61
CA THR A 53 -1.33 0.54 14.17
C THR A 53 -0.85 0.36 12.72
N LEU A 54 -0.33 -0.82 12.37
CA LEU A 54 0.10 -1.15 11.01
C LEU A 54 -1.07 -1.13 10.01
N ILE A 55 -2.23 -1.68 10.37
CA ILE A 55 -3.42 -1.67 9.52
C ILE A 55 -3.93 -0.23 9.34
N ALA A 56 -3.87 0.62 10.37
CA ALA A 56 -4.22 2.04 10.26
C ALA A 56 -3.26 2.81 9.33
N VAL A 57 -1.95 2.53 9.42
CA VAL A 57 -0.95 3.11 8.50
C VAL A 57 -1.18 2.65 7.06
N LEU A 58 -1.49 1.37 6.86
CA LEU A 58 -1.83 0.82 5.55
C LEU A 58 -3.11 1.46 4.98
N LEU A 59 -4.15 1.60 5.80
CA LEU A 59 -5.38 2.30 5.43
C LEU A 59 -5.08 3.71 4.92
N ALA A 60 -4.36 4.50 5.71
CA ALA A 60 -3.99 5.87 5.33
C ALA A 60 -3.18 5.90 4.03
N THR A 61 -2.23 4.98 3.88
CA THR A 61 -1.39 4.87 2.68
C THR A 61 -2.23 4.52 1.45
N PHE A 62 -3.12 3.54 1.55
CA PHE A 62 -4.00 3.14 0.45
C PHE A 62 -4.98 4.25 0.07
N SER A 63 -5.53 4.99 1.04
CA SER A 63 -6.39 6.15 0.77
C SER A 63 -5.64 7.25 0.00
N ILE A 64 -4.41 7.59 0.41
CA ILE A 64 -3.59 8.60 -0.27
C ILE A 64 -3.26 8.15 -1.70
N TRP A 65 -2.87 6.88 -1.88
CA TRP A 65 -2.54 6.33 -3.19
C TRP A 65 -3.76 6.22 -4.10
N SER A 66 -4.92 5.85 -3.56
CA SER A 66 -6.18 5.83 -4.31
C SER A 66 -6.54 7.23 -4.81
N LEU A 67 -6.50 8.23 -3.93
CA LEU A 67 -6.81 9.62 -4.28
C LEU A 67 -5.84 10.14 -5.35
N ARG A 68 -4.53 9.94 -5.16
CA ARG A 68 -3.51 10.32 -6.13
C ARG A 68 -3.77 9.69 -7.51
N ASN A 69 -4.06 8.40 -7.55
CA ASN A 69 -4.31 7.68 -8.79
C ASN A 69 -5.59 8.17 -9.50
N PHE A 70 -6.63 8.58 -8.77
CA PHE A 70 -7.82 9.20 -9.35
C PHE A 70 -7.56 10.61 -9.91
N LEU A 71 -6.68 11.38 -9.28
CA LEU A 71 -6.25 12.68 -9.79
C LEU A 71 -5.41 12.52 -11.07
N ASP A 72 -4.44 11.60 -11.06
CA ASP A 72 -3.58 11.28 -12.20
C ASP A 72 -4.35 10.58 -13.34
N ALA A 73 -5.50 9.95 -13.06
CA ALA A 73 -6.36 9.31 -14.05
C ALA A 73 -6.93 10.27 -15.10
N ARG A 74 -6.99 11.58 -14.80
CA ARG A 74 -7.39 12.62 -15.78
C ARG A 74 -6.40 12.71 -16.94
N VAL A 75 -5.13 12.40 -16.70
CA VAL A 75 -4.06 12.46 -17.71
C VAL A 75 -3.79 11.07 -18.28
N TYR A 76 -3.90 10.02 -17.46
CA TYR A 76 -3.57 8.66 -17.84
C TYR A 76 -4.66 7.67 -17.37
N PRO A 77 -5.53 7.16 -18.27
CA PRO A 77 -6.73 6.40 -17.88
C PRO A 77 -6.41 5.07 -17.16
N VAL A 78 -5.21 4.51 -17.35
CA VAL A 78 -4.73 3.28 -16.67
C VAL A 78 -4.67 3.46 -15.14
N TYR A 79 -4.45 4.67 -14.65
CA TYR A 79 -4.39 4.94 -13.21
C TYR A 79 -5.78 4.88 -12.55
N LYS A 80 -6.86 4.96 -13.32
CA LYS A 80 -8.23 4.79 -12.78
C LYS A 80 -8.42 3.39 -12.20
N ILE A 81 -7.89 2.37 -12.88
CA ILE A 81 -7.95 0.97 -12.44
C ILE A 81 -7.11 0.79 -11.16
N HIS A 82 -5.91 1.39 -11.12
CA HIS A 82 -5.06 1.37 -9.93
C HIS A 82 -5.72 2.09 -8.74
N GLY A 83 -6.39 3.22 -8.98
CA GLY A 83 -7.14 3.95 -7.97
C GLY A 83 -8.26 3.13 -7.34
N ILE A 84 -9.02 2.39 -8.15
CA ILE A 84 -10.06 1.46 -7.70
C ILE A 84 -9.43 0.32 -6.88
N LEU A 85 -8.30 -0.24 -7.32
CA LEU A 85 -7.63 -1.34 -6.63
C LEU A 85 -7.14 -0.91 -5.23
N PHE A 86 -6.51 0.27 -5.12
CA PHE A 86 -6.12 0.83 -3.82
C PHE A 86 -7.33 1.21 -2.95
N LEU A 87 -8.45 1.60 -3.56
CA LEU A 87 -9.69 1.86 -2.82
C LEU A 87 -10.25 0.58 -2.18
N ILE A 88 -10.24 -0.54 -2.92
CA ILE A 88 -10.67 -1.85 -2.40
C ILE A 88 -9.76 -2.28 -1.24
N LEU A 89 -8.45 -2.13 -1.37
CA LEU A 89 -7.49 -2.43 -0.29
C LEU A 89 -7.71 -1.54 0.95
N ALA A 90 -8.04 -0.26 0.76
CA ALA A 90 -8.41 0.63 1.85
C ALA A 90 -9.69 0.16 2.56
N LEU A 91 -10.72 -0.25 1.82
CA LEU A 91 -11.95 -0.79 2.40
C LEU A 91 -11.71 -2.08 3.20
N ILE A 92 -10.84 -2.97 2.70
CA ILE A 92 -10.44 -4.18 3.43
C ILE A 92 -9.70 -3.82 4.72
N ALA A 93 -8.76 -2.87 4.68
CA ALA A 93 -8.03 -2.41 5.86
C ALA A 93 -8.98 -1.76 6.89
N ALA A 94 -9.95 -0.97 6.44
CA ALA A 94 -10.97 -0.37 7.31
C ALA A 94 -11.86 -1.46 7.95
N TYR A 95 -12.27 -2.47 7.18
CA TYR A 95 -13.03 -3.61 7.70
C TYR A 95 -12.23 -4.37 8.77
N LEU A 96 -10.96 -4.67 8.51
CA LEU A 96 -10.07 -5.35 9.47
C LEU A 96 -9.87 -4.56 10.77
N LEU A 97 -9.90 -3.23 10.72
CA LEU A 97 -9.86 -2.38 11.93
C LEU A 97 -11.15 -2.45 12.75
N THR A 98 -12.29 -2.69 12.11
CA THR A 98 -13.59 -2.79 12.78
C THR A 98 -13.90 -4.20 13.30
N THR A 99 -13.18 -5.22 12.84
CA THR A 99 -13.40 -6.59 13.30
C THR A 99 -12.88 -6.80 14.73
N PRO A 100 -13.65 -7.50 15.58
CA PRO A 100 -13.30 -7.76 17.00
C PRO A 100 -12.15 -8.76 17.18
N VAL A 101 -11.52 -9.21 16.08
CA VAL A 101 -10.36 -10.11 16.09
C VAL A 101 -9.11 -9.40 16.60
N PHE A 102 -9.09 -8.06 16.62
CA PHE A 102 -8.02 -7.23 17.16
C PHE A 102 -8.48 -6.41 18.37
#